data_AF-A0A511MN10-F1
#
_entry.id   AF-A0A511MN10-F1
#
_cell.length_a   1.000
_cell.length_b   1.000
_cell.length_c   1.000
_cell.angle_alpha   90.00
_cell.angle_beta   90.00
_cell.angle_gamma   90.00
#
_symmetry.space_group_name_H-M   'P 1'
#
loop_
_entity.id
_entity.type
_entity.pdbx_description
1 polymer ?
#
loop_
_entity_poly.entity_id
_entity_poly.type
_entity_poly.pdbx_seq_one_letter_code
_entity_poly.pdbx_strand_id
1 'polypeptide(L)' 'MDGTVRRLAYRENIDEAPTRRVTVYFDGPTPDDALVLEYAASSTEAWEFTSAAVHAGLTVTVDGMVRPGLRRLPCRSLWH' A
#
# COMPACT_ATOMS: atom_id res chain seq x y z
N MET A 1 -18.17 22.30 -6.59
CA MET A 1 -16.82 22.83 -6.89
C MET A 1 -15.90 22.33 -5.79
N ASP A 2 -15.27 21.15 -5.96
CA ASP A 2 -14.45 20.49 -4.92
C ASP A 2 -13.25 19.69 -5.50
N GLY A 3 -12.87 19.99 -6.74
CA GLY A 3 -11.79 19.26 -7.44
C GLY A 3 -10.37 19.70 -7.04
N THR A 4 -10.23 20.93 -6.54
CA THR A 4 -8.92 21.57 -6.31
C THR A 4 -8.29 21.16 -4.98
N VAL A 5 -9.10 20.98 -3.93
CA VAL A 5 -8.62 20.58 -2.58
C VAL A 5 -8.09 19.15 -2.60
N ARG A 6 -8.79 18.22 -3.26
CA ARG A 6 -8.33 16.84 -3.43
C ARG A 6 -7.02 16.75 -4.21
N ARG A 7 -6.79 17.64 -5.19
CA ARG A 7 -5.61 17.61 -6.06
C ARG A 7 -4.34 18.13 -5.37
N LEU A 8 -4.46 19.03 -4.39
CA LEU A 8 -3.34 19.51 -3.58
C LEU A 8 -2.93 18.49 -2.51
N ALA A 9 -3.90 17.95 -1.76
CA ALA A 9 -3.66 16.85 -0.83
C ALA A 9 -3.13 15.58 -1.55
N TYR A 10 -3.55 15.35 -2.80
CA TYR A 10 -3.05 14.29 -3.68
C TYR A 10 -1.57 14.45 -4.02
N ARG A 11 -1.09 15.68 -4.18
CA ARG A 11 0.32 15.96 -4.53
C ARG A 11 1.23 15.90 -3.30
N GLU A 12 0.75 16.39 -2.15
CA GLU A 12 1.49 16.33 -0.89
C GLU A 12 1.74 14.90 -0.40
N ASN A 13 0.79 13.98 -0.60
CA ASN A 13 0.98 12.57 -0.18
C ASN A 13 1.94 11.79 -1.09
N ILE A 14 2.10 12.17 -2.37
CA ILE A 14 3.06 11.51 -3.28
C ILE A 14 4.50 11.87 -2.92
N ASP A 15 4.73 13.02 -2.29
CA ASP A 15 6.05 13.48 -1.86
C ASP A 15 6.48 12.90 -0.50
N GLU A 16 5.54 12.36 0.29
CA GLU A 16 5.87 11.75 1.58
C GLU A 16 6.80 10.55 1.37
N ALA A 17 7.98 10.62 2.00
CA ALA A 17 8.99 9.57 1.89
C ALA A 17 8.42 8.24 2.40
N PRO A 18 8.67 7.13 1.68
CA PRO A 18 8.24 5.82 2.16
C PRO A 18 8.98 5.45 3.43
N THR A 19 8.24 5.34 4.53
CA THR A 19 8.73 4.99 5.86
C THR A 19 8.21 3.64 6.34
N ARG A 20 7.28 3.05 5.58
CA ARG A 20 6.63 1.78 5.90
C ARG A 20 6.84 0.77 4.79
N ARG A 21 7.00 -0.49 5.18
CA ARG A 21 6.89 -1.64 4.28
C ARG A 21 5.55 -2.31 4.53
N VAL A 22 4.78 -2.49 3.47
CA VAL A 22 3.54 -3.25 3.45
C VAL A 22 3.80 -4.60 2.80
N THR A 23 3.46 -5.69 3.49
CA THR A 23 3.54 -7.04 2.95
C THR A 23 2.12 -7.59 2.81
N VAL A 24 1.79 -8.07 1.61
CA VAL A 24 0.48 -8.62 1.26
C VAL A 24 0.64 -10.10 0.98
N TYR A 25 -0.21 -10.91 1.61
CA TYR A 25 -0.21 -12.36 1.46
C TYR A 25 -1.45 -12.76 0.68
N PHE A 26 -1.23 -13.51 -0.40
CA PHE A 26 -2.28 -14.12 -1.19
C PHE A 26 -2.15 -15.64 -1.02
N ASP A 27 -3.16 -16.24 -0.40
CA ASP A 27 -3.22 -17.69 -0.28
C ASP A 27 -3.58 -18.31 -1.63
N GLY A 28 -2.83 -19.33 -2.03
CA GLY A 28 -3.14 -20.16 -3.18
C GLY A 28 -3.90 -21.44 -2.78
N PRO A 29 -4.38 -22.23 -3.74
CA PRO A 29 -5.05 -23.50 -3.48
C PRO A 29 -4.13 -24.53 -2.78
N THR A 30 -2.81 -24.36 -2.91
CA THR A 30 -1.79 -25.11 -2.16
C THR A 30 -0.82 -24.14 -1.47
N PRO A 31 -0.10 -24.56 -0.42
CA PRO A 31 0.88 -23.71 0.24
C PRO A 31 2.05 -23.30 -0.67
N ASP A 32 2.33 -24.03 -1.75
CA ASP A 32 3.36 -23.68 -2.74
C ASP A 32 2.87 -22.56 -3.69
N ASP A 33 1.55 -22.39 -3.82
CA ASP A 33 0.92 -21.34 -4.62
C ASP A 33 0.76 -20.01 -3.85
N ALA A 34 1.22 -19.93 -2.60
CA ALA A 34 1.12 -18.71 -1.80
C ALA A 34 2.02 -17.61 -2.39
N LEU A 35 1.44 -16.45 -2.68
CA LEU A 35 2.15 -15.30 -3.23
C LEU A 35 2.31 -14.21 -2.17
N VAL A 36 3.53 -13.70 -2.02
CA VAL A 36 3.84 -12.59 -1.11
C VAL A 36 4.33 -11.39 -1.91
N LEU A 37 3.68 -10.24 -1.73
CA LEU A 37 4.07 -8.98 -2.37
C LEU A 37 4.48 -7.95 -1.32
N GLU A 38 5.65 -7.33 -1.51
CA GLU A 38 6.17 -6.32 -0.60
C GLU A 38 6.26 -4.95 -1.28
N TYR A 39 5.87 -3.91 -0.56
CA TYR A 39 5.82 -2.56 -1.08
C TYR A 39 6.30 -1.52 -0.07
N ALA A 40 6.98 -0.49 -0.56
CA ALA A 40 7.32 0.71 0.17
C ALA A 40 6.14 1.69 0.14
N ALA A 41 5.75 2.23 1.28
CA ALA A 41 4.63 3.15 1.43
C ALA A 41 4.95 4.25 2.44
N SER A 42 4.31 5.41 2.28
CA SER A 42 4.21 6.40 3.33
C SER A 42 3.36 5.89 4.50
N SER A 43 3.36 6.59 5.64
CA SER A 43 2.51 6.17 6.77
C SER A 43 1.03 6.29 6.43
N THR A 44 0.64 7.33 5.70
CA THR A 44 -0.73 7.51 5.20
C THR A 44 -1.11 6.45 4.19
N GLU A 45 -0.25 6.18 3.20
CA GLU A 45 -0.49 5.16 2.18
C GLU A 45 -0.66 3.75 2.78
N ALA A 46 0.18 3.40 3.76
CA ALA A 46 0.08 2.12 4.45
C ALA A 46 -1.27 1.97 5.17
N TRP A 47 -1.74 3.03 5.85
CA TRP A 47 -3.02 3.00 6.57
C TRP A 47 -4.23 2.83 5.64
N GLU A 48 -4.29 3.61 4.56
CA GLU A 48 -5.37 3.52 3.57
C GLU A 48 -5.42 2.12 2.96
N PHE A 49 -4.26 1.57 2.58
CA PHE A 49 -4.18 0.25 1.97
C PHE A 49 -4.54 -0.86 2.94
N THR A 50 -4.04 -0.85 4.18
CA THR A 50 -4.38 -1.90 5.14
C THR A 50 -5.85 -1.89 5.47
N SER A 51 -6.48 -0.72 5.59
CA SER A 51 -7.92 -0.60 5.79
C SER A 51 -8.69 -1.29 4.65
N ALA A 52 -8.37 -0.95 3.40
CA ALA A 52 -9.01 -1.58 2.24
C ALA A 52 -8.73 -3.08 2.12
N ALA A 53 -7.49 -3.51 2.39
CA ALA A 53 -7.08 -4.91 2.31
C ALA A 53 -7.78 -5.78 3.36
N VAL A 54 -7.90 -5.29 4.60
CA VAL A 54 -8.66 -5.95 5.67
C VAL A 54 -10.14 -6.07 5.30
N HIS A 55 -10.73 -5.00 4.75
CA HIS A 55 -12.11 -5.06 4.24
C HIS A 55 -12.30 -6.06 3.10
N ALA A 56 -11.27 -6.27 2.27
CA ALA A 56 -11.26 -7.28 1.21
C ALA A 56 -10.93 -8.70 1.71
N GLY A 57 -10.66 -8.88 3.00
CA GLY A 57 -10.30 -10.18 3.59
C GLY A 57 -8.87 -10.63 3.30
N LEU A 58 -7.98 -9.72 2.87
CA LEU A 58 -6.58 -10.03 2.64
C LEU A 58 -5.78 -9.98 3.94
N THR A 59 -4.81 -10.89 4.05
CA THR A 59 -3.81 -10.84 5.11
C THR A 59 -2.72 -9.85 4.72
N VAL A 60 -2.48 -8.87 5.59
CA VAL A 60 -1.47 -7.82 5.39
C VAL A 60 -0.69 -7.56 6.66
N THR A 61 0.59 -7.23 6.52
CA THR A 61 1.45 -6.77 7.63
C THR A 61 2.14 -5.47 7.25
N VAL A 62 2.42 -4.63 8.26
CA VAL A 62 3.12 -3.36 8.08
C VAL A 62 4.24 -3.24 9.11
N ASP A 63 5.44 -2.91 8.63
CA ASP A 63 6.60 -2.66 9.46
C ASP A 63 7.42 -1.46 8.95
N GLY A 64 8.51 -1.11 9.64
CA GLY A 64 9.39 0.01 9.28
C GLY A 64 10.62 -0.38 8.43
N MET A 65 10.74 -1.65 8.00
CA MET A 65 11.90 -2.17 7.27
C MET A 65 11.81 -1.85 5.77
N VAL A 66 11.85 -0.57 5.43
CA VAL A 66 11.96 -0.12 4.04
C VAL A 66 13.38 -0.37 3.54
N ARG A 67 13.52 -1.21 2.51
CA ARG A 67 14.81 -1.51 1.88
C ARG A 67 14.97 -0.73 0.57
N PRO A 68 16.20 -0.32 0.21
CA PRO A 68 16.45 0.26 -1.10
C PRO A 68 16.07 -0.75 -2.21
N GLY A 69 15.32 -0.28 -3.20
CA GLY A 69 14.82 -1.12 -4.31
C GLY A 69 13.43 -1.73 -4.10
N LEU A 70 12.82 -1.53 -2.92
CA LEU A 70 11.45 -1.97 -2.69
C LEU A 70 10.47 -1.16 -3.56
N ARG A 71 9.57 -1.86 -4.25
CA ARG A 71 8.62 -1.21 -5.16
C ARG A 71 7.66 -0.34 -4.35
N ARG A 72 7.38 0.89 -4.81
CA ARG A 72 6.39 1.73 -4.14
C ARG A 72 4.99 1.14 -4.28
N LEU A 73 4.20 1.22 -3.22
CA LEU A 73 2.83 0.70 -3.17
C LEU A 73 1.99 1.38 -4.28
N PRO A 74 1.31 0.63 -5.15
CA PRO A 74 0.51 1.19 -6.22
C PRO A 74 -0.86 1.63 -5.68
N CYS A 75 -0.89 2.57 -4.73
CA CYS A 75 -2.09 2.86 -3.95
C CYS A 75 -3.25 3.48 -4.72
N ARG A 76 -3.02 4.21 -5.82
CA ARG A 76 -4.06 5.13 -6.34
C ARG A 76 -4.37 5.07 -7.82
N SER A 77 -3.59 4.37 -8.64
CA SER A 77 -3.95 4.13 -10.05
C SER A 77 -4.86 2.91 -10.25
N LEU A 78 -5.00 2.06 -9.22
CA LEU A 78 -5.74 0.79 -9.31
C LEU A 78 -7.12 0.82 -8.60
N TRP A 79 -7.47 1.91 -7.92
CA TRP A 79 -8.68 2.00 -7.07
C TRP A 79 -9.85 2.76 -7.74
N HIS A 80 -9.98 2.63 -9.06
CA HIS A 80 -11.02 3.29 -9.87
C HIS A 80 -12.25 2.41 -10.06
#